data_AF-A0A965MFR2-F1
#
_entry.id   AF-A0A965MFR2-F1
#
_cell.length_a   1.000
_cell.length_b   1.000
_cell.length_c   1.000
_cell.angle_alpha   90.00
_cell.angle_beta   90.00
_cell.angle_gamma   90.00
#
_symmetry.space_group_name_H-M   'P 1'
#
loop_
_entity.id
_entity.type
_entity.pdbx_description
1 polymer ?
#
loop_
_entity_poly.entity_id
_entity_poly.type
_entity_poly.pdbx_seq_one_letter_code
_entity_poly.pdbx_strand_id
1 'polypeptide(L)'
;MTADDRAVPFNNIYLTDQAHSNIFQSLESGALSGDGGFTRRCHQWLETYHKSPKALLTHSCTAALEMCALLLDIQPGDEVIMPSYTF
;
A
#
# COMPACT_ATOMS: atom_id res chain seq x y z
N MET A 1 4.19 31.07 1.41
CA MET A 1 4.33 30.96 -0.05
C MET A 1 2.95 30.59 -0.57
N THR A 2 2.14 31.60 -0.91
CA THR A 2 0.74 31.41 -1.31
C THR A 2 0.74 30.89 -2.74
N ALA A 3 0.43 29.60 -2.93
CA ALA A 3 0.11 29.08 -4.25
C ALA A 3 -1.06 29.91 -4.82
N ASP A 4 -1.02 30.20 -6.12
CA ASP A 4 -2.15 30.82 -6.82
C ASP A 4 -3.40 29.96 -6.61
N ASP A 5 -4.40 30.50 -5.91
CA ASP A 5 -5.68 29.84 -5.54
C ASP A 5 -6.49 29.33 -6.76
N ARG A 6 -6.01 29.57 -7.98
CA ARG A 6 -6.61 29.11 -9.25
C ARG A 6 -5.92 27.89 -9.87
N ALA A 7 -4.80 27.42 -9.33
CA ALA A 7 -4.11 26.24 -9.85
C ALA A 7 -4.80 24.95 -9.36
N VAL A 8 -5.44 24.20 -10.27
CA VAL A 8 -5.96 22.87 -9.96
C VAL A 8 -4.78 21.87 -9.98
N PRO A 9 -4.47 21.20 -8.86
CA PRO A 9 -3.34 20.27 -8.81
C PRO A 9 -3.62 18.99 -9.61
N PHE A 10 -2.59 18.44 -10.24
CA PHE A 10 -2.68 17.13 -10.91
C PHE A 10 -2.98 15.97 -9.94
N ASN A 11 -2.40 16.04 -8.74
CA ASN A 11 -2.65 15.09 -7.65
C ASN A 11 -2.82 15.85 -6.33
N ASN A 12 -3.79 15.43 -5.53
CA ASN A 12 -3.99 15.95 -4.18
C ASN A 12 -4.17 14.78 -3.21
N ILE A 13 -3.53 14.85 -2.05
CA ILE A 13 -3.60 13.78 -1.05
C ILE A 13 -5.00 13.79 -0.44
N TYR A 14 -5.67 12.64 -0.45
CA TYR A 14 -6.93 12.48 0.26
C TYR A 14 -6.67 12.09 1.72
N LEU A 15 -6.88 13.04 2.64
CA LEU A 15 -6.81 12.82 4.08
C LEU A 15 -8.22 12.80 4.66
N THR A 16 -8.58 11.72 5.34
CA THR A 16 -9.84 11.64 6.08
C THR A 16 -9.68 12.20 7.49
N ASP A 17 -10.77 12.67 8.08
CA ASP A 17 -10.77 13.16 9.47
C ASP A 17 -10.25 12.09 10.46
N GLN A 18 -10.51 10.81 10.17
CA GLN A 18 -10.08 9.69 11.00
C GLN A 18 -8.58 9.36 10.86
N ALA A 19 -7.89 9.85 9.82
CA ALA A 19 -6.48 9.54 9.56
C ALA A 19 -5.59 9.96 10.74
N HIS A 20 -5.79 11.17 11.25
CA HIS A 20 -5.04 11.68 12.41
C HIS A 20 -5.27 10.82 13.64
N SER A 21 -6.53 10.51 13.97
CA SER A 21 -6.87 9.69 15.13
C SER A 21 -6.26 8.28 15.05
N ASN A 22 -6.25 7.66 13.87
CA ASN A 22 -5.63 6.35 13.68
C ASN A 22 -4.11 6.39 13.87
N ILE A 23 -3.45 7.45 13.41
CA ILE A 23 -1.99 7.63 13.62
C ILE A 23 -1.69 7.79 15.12
N PHE A 24 -2.47 8.62 15.83
CA PHE A 24 -2.31 8.76 17.28
C PHE A 24 -2.56 7.44 18.03
N GLN A 25 -3.58 6.68 17.63
CA GLN A 25 -3.84 5.36 18.22
C GLN A 25 -2.66 4.39 18.03
N SER A 26 -2.00 4.40 16.86
CA SER A 26 -0.78 3.63 16.64
C SER A 26 0.36 4.04 17.58
N LEU A 27 0.57 5.36 17.74
CA LEU A 27 1.59 5.91 18.64
C LEU A 27 1.33 5.51 20.10
N GLU A 28 0.10 5.67 20.58
CA GLU A 28 -0.29 5.30 21.95
C GLU A 28 -0.16 3.80 22.23
N SER A 29 -0.42 2.96 21.22
CA SER A 29 -0.27 1.51 21.36
C SER A 29 1.20 1.05 21.46
N GLY A 30 2.16 1.91 21.11
CA GLY A 30 3.59 1.58 21.03
C GLY A 30 3.97 0.63 19.87
N ALA A 31 3.00 0.15 19.08
CA ALA A 31 3.20 -0.81 18.00
C ALA A 31 3.30 -0.10 16.63
N LEU A 32 4.46 0.49 16.36
CA LEU A 32 4.74 1.22 15.11
C LEU A 32 5.43 0.38 14.02
N SER A 33 5.95 -0.80 14.39
CA SER A 33 6.56 -1.73 13.45
C SER A 33 5.51 -2.39 12.54
N GLY A 34 6.00 -3.11 11.53
CA GLY A 34 5.16 -4.00 10.71
C GLY A 34 4.36 -5.00 11.55
N ASP A 35 3.31 -5.54 10.94
CA ASP A 35 2.41 -6.54 11.53
C ASP A 35 1.70 -6.11 12.83
N GLY A 36 1.64 -4.80 13.10
CA GLY A 36 0.89 -4.21 14.19
C GLY A 36 -0.64 -4.29 14.04
N GLY A 37 -1.35 -3.65 14.97
CA GLY A 37 -2.83 -3.69 15.01
C GLY A 37 -3.49 -3.17 13.72
N PHE A 38 -3.02 -2.04 13.20
CA PHE A 38 -3.53 -1.49 11.95
C PHE A 38 -3.16 -2.33 10.73
N THR A 39 -1.96 -2.91 10.68
CA THR A 39 -1.57 -3.84 9.60
C THR A 39 -2.54 -5.00 9.51
N ARG A 40 -2.87 -5.65 10.63
CA ARG A 40 -3.84 -6.76 10.67
C ARG A 40 -5.25 -6.34 10.27
N ARG A 41 -5.71 -5.17 10.71
CA ARG A 41 -7.02 -4.61 10.30
C ARG A 41 -7.08 -4.38 8.80
N CYS A 42 -6.01 -3.83 8.22
CA CYS A 42 -5.92 -3.63 6.77
C CYS A 42 -5.87 -4.97 6.02
N HIS A 43 -5.12 -5.98 6.49
CA HIS A 43 -5.13 -7.33 5.89
C HIS A 43 -6.55 -7.89 5.84
N GLN A 44 -7.25 -7.91 6.97
CA GLN A 44 -8.62 -8.44 7.07
C GLN A 44 -9.60 -7.69 6.16
N TRP A 45 -9.50 -6.36 6.12
CA TRP A 45 -10.35 -5.55 5.26
C TRP A 45 -10.09 -5.85 3.77
N LEU A 46 -8.83 -5.92 3.36
CA LEU A 46 -8.44 -6.24 1.98
C LEU A 46 -8.84 -7.68 1.59
N GLU A 47 -8.64 -8.66 2.47
CA GLU A 47 -9.07 -10.05 2.29
C GLU A 47 -10.59 -10.13 2.03
N THR A 48 -11.37 -9.41 2.84
CA THR A 48 -12.83 -9.35 2.71
C THR A 48 -13.25 -8.61 1.43
N TYR A 49 -12.68 -7.44 1.18
CA TYR A 49 -13.05 -6.56 0.06
C TYR A 49 -12.72 -7.17 -1.29
N HIS A 50 -11.52 -7.74 -1.44
CA HIS A 50 -11.08 -8.38 -2.69
C HIS A 50 -11.42 -9.87 -2.79
N LYS A 51 -12.01 -10.47 -1.74
CA LYS A 51 -12.25 -11.91 -1.63
C LYS A 51 -10.98 -12.73 -1.84
N SER A 52 -9.84 -12.21 -1.39
CA SER A 52 -8.55 -12.89 -1.45
C SER A 52 -8.38 -13.79 -0.23
N PRO A 53 -7.79 -14.99 -0.35
CA PRO A 53 -7.47 -15.83 0.81
C PRO A 53 -6.45 -15.19 1.75
N LYS A 54 -5.63 -14.27 1.24
CA LYS A 54 -4.65 -13.53 2.05
C LYS A 54 -4.36 -12.16 1.43
N ALA A 55 -4.16 -11.16 2.27
CA ALA A 55 -3.58 -9.89 1.89
C ALA A 55 -2.36 -9.60 2.79
N LEU A 56 -1.27 -9.12 2.18
CA LEU A 56 -0.04 -8.75 2.86
C LEU A 56 0.31 -7.32 2.46
N LEU A 57 0.52 -6.46 3.46
CA LEU A 57 0.94 -5.08 3.23
C LEU A 57 2.46 -5.02 3.08
N THR A 58 2.91 -4.39 2.01
CA THR A 58 4.30 -4.02 1.78
C THR A 58 4.47 -2.51 1.90
N HIS A 59 5.71 -2.03 1.95
CA HIS A 59 6.01 -0.59 2.02
C HIS A 59 5.88 0.13 0.66
N SER A 60 5.72 -0.61 -0.45
CA SER A 60 5.50 -0.06 -1.80
C SER A 60 4.93 -1.13 -2.75
N CYS A 61 4.35 -0.69 -3.87
CA CYS A 61 3.88 -1.60 -4.92
C CYS A 61 5.06 -2.32 -5.61
N THR A 62 6.19 -1.65 -5.81
CA THR A 62 7.42 -2.28 -6.36
C THR A 62 7.88 -3.45 -5.49
N ALA A 63 7.95 -3.27 -4.17
CA ALA A 63 8.32 -4.35 -3.26
C ALA A 63 7.29 -5.50 -3.26
N ALA A 64 6.01 -5.22 -3.50
CA ALA A 64 5.00 -6.26 -3.66
C ALA A 64 5.24 -7.06 -4.95
N LEU A 65 5.54 -6.41 -6.07
CA LEU A 65 5.84 -7.07 -7.34
C LEU A 65 7.13 -7.90 -7.25
N GLU A 66 8.17 -7.38 -6.60
CA GLU A 66 9.41 -8.13 -6.33
C GLU A 66 9.14 -9.37 -5.47
N MET A 67 8.35 -9.22 -4.40
CA MET A 67 7.94 -10.36 -3.56
C MET A 67 7.12 -11.39 -4.35
N CYS A 68 6.25 -10.95 -5.27
CA CYS A 68 5.52 -11.86 -6.16
C CYS A 68 6.46 -12.62 -7.10
N ALA A 69 7.46 -11.96 -7.69
CA ALA A 69 8.45 -12.62 -8.55
C ALA A 69 9.27 -13.66 -7.78
N LEU A 70 9.66 -13.35 -6.54
CA LEU A 70 10.33 -14.30 -5.64
C LEU A 70 9.40 -15.47 -5.27
N LEU A 71 8.13 -15.21 -4.96
CA LEU A 71 7.16 -16.25 -4.61
C LEU A 71 6.86 -17.20 -5.78
N LEU A 72 6.85 -16.68 -7.00
CA LEU A 72 6.71 -17.46 -8.23
C LEU A 72 7.98 -18.19 -8.64
N ASP A 73 9.09 -17.97 -7.91
CA ASP A 73 10.41 -18.56 -8.15
C ASP A 73 10.92 -18.33 -9.59
N ILE A 74 10.73 -17.12 -10.12
CA ILE A 74 11.14 -16.74 -11.48
C ILE A 74 12.67 -16.89 -11.63
N GLN A 75 13.09 -17.65 -12.64
CA GLN A 75 14.49 -17.96 -12.92
C GLN A 75 15.01 -17.28 -14.21
N PRO A 76 16.34 -17.20 -14.39
CA PRO A 76 16.92 -16.78 -15.65
C PRO A 76 16.44 -17.65 -16.83
N GLY A 77 15.84 -17.00 -17.83
CA GLY A 77 15.27 -17.67 -19.00
C GLY A 77 13.74 -17.74 -19.00
N ASP A 78 13.09 -17.50 -17.85
CA ASP A 78 11.63 -17.40 -17.79
C ASP A 78 11.12 -16.12 -18.44
N GLU A 79 9.93 -16.19 -19.03
CA GLU A 79 9.29 -15.06 -19.72
C GLU A 79 8.10 -14.52 -18.92
N VAL A 80 8.04 -13.19 -18.78
CA VAL A 80 6.92 -12.47 -18.14
C VAL A 80 6.30 -11.52 -19.16
N ILE A 81 5.05 -11.76 -19.53
CA ILE A 81 4.31 -10.88 -20.44
C ILE A 81 3.85 -9.64 -19.69
N MET A 82 4.22 -8.46 -20.18
CA MET A 82 3.78 -7.17 -19.65
C MET A 82 3.47 -6.19 -20.80
N PRO A 83 2.59 -5.20 -20.56
CA PRO A 83 2.38 -4.13 -21.54
C PRO A 83 3.64 -3.27 -21.68
N SER A 84 3.92 -2.80 -22.90
CA SER A 84 5.07 -1.92 -23.19
C SER A 84 4.92 -0.50 -22.64
N TYR A 85 3.69 -0.10 -22.27
CA TYR A 85 3.39 1.15 -21.59
C TYR A 85 2.72 0.86 -20.25
N THR A 86 3.51 0.91 -19.19
CA THR A 86 3.12 0.75 -17.79
C THR A 86 3.95 1.72 -16.94
N PHE A 87 3.61 1.85 -15.65
CA PHE A 87 4.38 2.67 -14.71
C PHE A 87 5.83 2.20 -14.57
#